data_AF-A0A8S7CWQ7-F1
#
_entry.id   AF-A0A8S7CWQ7-F1
#
_cell.length_a   1.000
_cell.length_b   1.000
_cell.length_c   1.000
_cell.angle_alpha   90.00
_cell.angle_beta   90.00
_cell.angle_gamma   90.00
#
_symmetry.space_group_name_H-M   'P 1'
#
loop_
_entity.id
_entity.type
_entity.pdbx_description
1 polymer ?
#
loop_
_entity_poly.entity_id
_entity_poly.type
_entity_poly.pdbx_seq_one_letter_code
_entity_poly.pdbx_strand_id
1 'polypeptide(L)' 'KENQNKRSGESQAIVDARQFFSEHPEYISSAELEQKLYREFAQVTTVPAYKEMSMYQLLVISQDRLTH' A
#
# COMPACT_ATOMS: atom_id res chain seq x y z
N LYS A 1 -9.09 -23.89 26.92
CA LYS A 1 -8.20 -22.76 27.28
C LYS A 1 -7.69 -22.17 25.98
N GLU A 2 -8.16 -20.95 25.68
CA GLU A 2 -7.76 -20.11 24.56
C GLU A 2 -6.24 -20.06 24.45
N ASN A 3 -5.69 -20.44 23.30
CA ASN A 3 -4.30 -20.16 22.98
C ASN A 3 -4.28 -18.93 22.07
N GLN A 4 -4.52 -17.77 22.69
CA GLN A 4 -4.20 -16.45 22.15
C GLN A 4 -2.67 -16.37 22.01
N ASN A 5 -2.11 -16.95 20.95
CA ASN A 5 -0.68 -16.89 20.71
C ASN A 5 -0.41 -16.15 19.39
N LYS A 6 -0.12 -14.86 19.57
CA LYS A 6 0.76 -14.03 18.72
C LYS A 6 0.17 -13.50 17.40
N ARG A 7 -0.47 -12.32 17.48
CA ARG A 7 -0.38 -11.26 16.45
C ARG A 7 1.06 -10.73 16.36
N SER A 8 2.04 -11.58 16.11
CA SER A 8 3.45 -11.22 16.00
C SER A 8 3.90 -11.54 14.59
N GLY A 9 3.57 -10.65 13.67
CA GLY A 9 3.83 -10.84 12.25
C GLY A 9 2.95 -9.89 11.45
N GLU A 10 2.98 -8.60 11.76
CA GLU A 10 2.54 -7.62 10.76
C GLU A 10 3.48 -7.82 9.57
N SER A 11 2.96 -8.36 8.47
CA SER A 11 3.75 -8.51 7.24
C SER A 11 4.39 -7.17 6.93
N GLN A 12 5.66 -7.15 6.51
CA GLN A 12 6.36 -5.90 6.17
C GLN A 12 5.51 -5.01 5.24
N ALA A 13 4.78 -5.64 4.31
CA ALA A 13 3.82 -4.97 3.44
C ALA A 13 2.70 -4.20 4.17
N ILE A 14 2.20 -4.70 5.31
CA ILE A 14 1.19 -4.02 6.13
C ILE A 14 1.81 -2.82 6.84
N VAL A 15 3.03 -2.96 7.37
CA VAL A 15 3.76 -1.86 8.03
C VAL A 15 4.03 -0.74 7.03
N ASP A 16 4.55 -1.10 5.86
CA ASP A 16 4.82 -0.21 4.74
C ASP A 16 3.55 0.52 4.26
N ALA A 17 2.44 -0.21 4.08
CA ALA A 17 1.17 0.39 3.68
C ALA A 17 0.63 1.35 4.74
N ARG A 18 0.69 0.97 6.03
CA ARG A 18 0.27 1.84 7.12
C ARG A 18 1.10 3.11 7.21
N GLN A 19 2.41 3.02 6.95
CA GLN A 19 3.28 4.19 6.90
C GLN A 19 2.84 5.14 5.78
N PHE A 20 2.68 4.63 4.57
CA PHE A 20 2.21 5.42 3.42
C PHE A 20 0.88 6.12 3.71
N PHE A 21 -0.11 5.39 4.23
CA PHE A 21 -1.42 5.98 4.52
C PHE A 21 -1.42 6.93 5.73
N SER A 22 -0.42 6.84 6.62
CA SER A 22 -0.22 7.81 7.69
C SER A 22 0.33 9.13 7.15
N GLU A 23 1.18 9.08 6.12
CA GLU A 23 1.68 10.26 5.40
C GLU A 23 0.63 10.85 4.47
N HIS A 24 -0.23 10.00 3.89
CA HIS A 24 -1.29 10.38 2.96
C HIS A 24 -2.68 9.96 3.45
N PRO A 25 -3.19 10.61 4.52
CA PRO A 25 -4.50 10.29 5.08
C PRO A 25 -5.67 10.59 4.11
N GLU A 26 -5.41 11.37 3.05
CA GLU A 26 -6.36 11.67 1.97
C GLU A 26 -6.86 10.40 1.25
N TYR A 27 -6.02 9.37 1.11
CA TYR A 27 -6.40 8.10 0.50
C TYR A 27 -7.27 7.24 1.41
N ILE A 28 -7.13 7.35 2.73
CA ILE A 28 -8.06 6.70 3.67
C ILE A 28 -9.38 7.50 3.75
N SER A 29 -9.29 8.83 3.69
CA SER A 29 -10.44 9.72 3.90
C SER A 29 -11.35 9.82 2.68
N SER A 30 -10.83 9.52 1.48
CA SER A 30 -11.57 9.61 0.22
C SER A 30 -11.54 8.31 -0.56
N ALA A 31 -12.69 7.63 -0.62
CA ALA A 31 -12.85 6.41 -1.40
C ALA A 31 -12.54 6.58 -2.90
N GLU A 32 -12.74 7.79 -3.44
CA GLU A 32 -12.38 8.08 -4.83
C GLU A 32 -10.87 8.04 -5.04
N LEU A 33 -10.09 8.65 -4.12
CA LEU A 33 -8.64 8.63 -4.18
C LEU A 33 -8.11 7.22 -3.91
N GLU A 34 -8.69 6.49 -2.95
CA GLU A 34 -8.36 5.08 -2.69
C GLU A 34 -8.51 4.23 -3.95
N GLN A 35 -9.65 4.32 -4.64
CA GLN A 35 -9.91 3.55 -5.86
C GLN A 35 -8.95 3.92 -6.99
N LYS A 36 -8.65 5.21 -7.15
CA LYS A 36 -7.68 5.69 -8.15
C LYS A 36 -6.27 5.16 -7.85
N LEU A 37 -5.83 5.25 -6.60
CA LEU A 37 -4.53 4.72 -6.16
C LEU A 37 -4.45 3.21 -6.36
N TYR A 38 -5.51 2.47 -6.01
CA TYR A 38 -5.58 1.02 -6.20
C TYR A 38 -5.47 0.62 -7.67
N ARG A 39 -6.06 1.39 -8.60
CA ARG A 39 -5.94 1.14 -10.04
C ARG A 39 -4.51 1.33 -10.54
N GLU A 40 -3.84 2.40 -10.11
CA GLU A 40 -2.43 2.60 -10.45
C GLU A 40 -1.55 1.53 -9.81
N PHE A 41 -1.81 1.17 -8.56
CA PHE A 41 -1.13 0.09 -7.86
C PHE A 41 -1.28 -1.26 -8.56
N ALA A 42 -2.48 -1.60 -9.03
CA ALA A 42 -2.71 -2.81 -9.81
C ALA A 42 -1.88 -2.80 -11.11
N GLN A 43 -1.73 -1.65 -11.77
CA GLN A 43 -0.86 -1.55 -12.94
C GLN A 43 0.62 -1.67 -12.58
N VAL A 44 1.09 -0.98 -11.56
CA VAL A 44 2.49 -1.01 -11.11
C VAL A 44 2.88 -2.44 -10.69
N THR A 45 2.03 -3.16 -9.96
CA THR A 45 2.30 -4.55 -9.57
C THR A 45 2.30 -5.56 -10.72
N THR A 46 1.71 -5.22 -11.87
CA THR A 46 1.81 -6.06 -13.09
C THR A 46 3.14 -5.89 -13.82
N VAL A 47 3.87 -4.80 -13.58
CA VAL A 47 5.17 -4.54 -14.22
C VAL A 47 6.26 -5.35 -13.49
N PRO A 48 6.96 -6.27 -14.19
CA PRO A 48 7.98 -7.12 -13.56
C PRO A 48 9.11 -6.33 -12.88
N ALA A 49 9.45 -5.15 -13.41
CA ALA A 49 10.48 -4.28 -12.86
C ALA A 49 10.17 -3.74 -11.45
N TYR A 50 8.89 -3.68 -11.06
CA TYR A 50 8.48 -3.22 -9.74
C TYR A 50 8.16 -4.37 -8.78
N LYS A 51 8.24 -5.62 -9.25
CA LYS A 51 7.88 -6.81 -8.47
C LYS A 51 8.82 -7.08 -7.30
N GLU A 52 10.05 -6.55 -7.36
CA GLU A 52 11.05 -6.65 -6.29
C GLU A 52 11.01 -5.44 -5.32
N MET A 53 10.16 -4.45 -5.57
CA MET A 53 10.04 -3.27 -4.71
C MET A 53 9.17 -3.54 -3.47
N SER A 54 9.43 -2.76 -2.41
CA SER A 54 8.61 -2.79 -1.19
C SER A 54 7.19 -2.28 -1.44
N MET A 55 6.26 -2.64 -0.55
CA MET A 55 4.87 -2.16 -0.65
C MET A 55 4.81 -0.63 -0.59
N TYR A 56 5.67 0.00 0.23
CA TYR A 56 5.77 1.45 0.33
C TYR A 56 6.17 2.06 -1.01
N GLN A 57 7.22 1.53 -1.64
CA GLN A 57 7.67 2.02 -2.96
C GLN A 57 6.60 1.84 -4.04
N LEU A 58 5.89 0.72 -4.05
CA LEU A 58 4.78 0.49 -4.97
C LEU A 58 3.67 1.53 -4.80
N LEU A 59 3.31 1.87 -3.55
CA LEU A 59 2.31 2.89 -3.25
C LEU A 59 2.78 4.30 -3.64
N VAL A 60 4.03 4.65 -3.37
CA VAL A 60 4.63 5.93 -3.78
C VAL A 60 4.62 6.09 -5.30
N ILE A 61 5.03 5.07 -6.06
CA ILE A 61 4.99 5.11 -7.54
C ILE A 61 3.53 5.24 -8.03
N SER A 62 2.60 4.53 -7.39
CA SER A 62 1.18 4.59 -7.76
C SER A 62 0.59 5.98 -7.53
N GLN A 63 0.97 6.62 -6.43
CA GLN A 63 0.62 8.01 -6.15
C GLN A 63 1.23 8.96 -7.16
N ASP A 64 2.54 8.83 -7.45
CA ASP A 64 3.24 9.69 -8.39
C ASP A 64 2.55 9.69 -9.77
N ARG A 65 2.19 8.48 -10.25
CA ARG A 65 1.41 8.28 -11.47
C ARG A 65 -0.02 8.81 -11.41
N LEU A 66 -0.60 8.91 -10.23
CA LEU A 66 -1.95 9.44 -10.05
C LEU A 66 -1.97 10.98 -10.08
N THR A 67 -0.89 11.62 -9.62
CA THR A 67 -0.75 13.08 -9.56
C THR A 67 -0.19 13.72 -10.83
N HIS A 68 0.31 12.91 -11.76
CA HIS A 68 0.86 13.31 -13.06
C HIS A 68 -0.13 13.14 -14.21
#